data_AF-M0LAL5-F1
#
_entry.id   AF-M0LAL5-F1
#
_cell.length_a   1.000
_cell.length_b   1.000
_cell.length_c   1.000
_cell.angle_alpha   90.00
_cell.angle_beta   90.00
_cell.angle_gamma   90.00
#
_symmetry.space_group_name_H-M   'P 1'
#
loop_
_entity.id
_entity.type
_entity.pdbx_description
1 polymer ?
#
loop_
_entity_poly.entity_id
_entity_poly.type
_entity_poly.pdbx_seq_one_letter_code
_entity_poly.pdbx_strand_id
1 'polypeptide(L)'
;MPRAGPLKQILRTLTVAELRSLRRTHCPQVTEYDGNKTAFVDRLRNSLKRSIDDGELTYEDLVEFLRDEFESNGPERATTCIRHTLEDLTISPCAGYRDGRAVRERWISSECYQALQYELADLPYEITQEATFGRSSIDLLVSHAHDDRNYLTEVKLAGNYNSRERLLSQLRKYRKKVPYLRRSFVFMVAERERDLPANKESVEHVIQEAEDEPQTEIVVKPPAGLEYSAG
;
A
#
# COMPACT_ATOMS: atom_id res chain seq x y z
N MET A 1 38.73 -3.99 -3.34
CA MET A 1 37.87 -2.92 -2.75
C MET A 1 36.51 -3.53 -2.46
N PRO A 2 36.02 -3.57 -1.20
CA PRO A 2 34.72 -4.15 -0.91
C PRO A 2 33.62 -3.24 -1.50
N ARG A 3 32.65 -3.86 -2.19
CA ARG A 3 31.64 -3.20 -3.02
C ARG A 3 30.73 -2.31 -2.18
N ALA A 4 30.63 -1.03 -2.54
CA ALA A 4 29.62 -0.09 -2.02
C ALA A 4 28.15 -0.39 -2.47
N GLY A 5 27.85 -1.65 -2.83
CA GLY A 5 26.65 -2.04 -3.59
C GLY A 5 25.44 -2.48 -2.76
N PRO A 6 25.57 -3.41 -1.79
CA PRO A 6 24.40 -4.08 -1.20
C PRO A 6 23.55 -3.17 -0.32
N LEU A 7 24.17 -2.43 0.61
CA LEU A 7 23.44 -1.55 1.53
C LEU A 7 22.65 -0.47 0.79
N LYS A 8 23.25 0.16 -0.24
CA LYS A 8 22.53 1.17 -1.04
C LYS A 8 21.34 0.57 -1.79
N GLN A 9 21.47 -0.66 -2.28
CA GLN A 9 20.38 -1.35 -2.97
C GLN A 9 19.24 -1.70 -2.01
N ILE A 10 19.56 -2.24 -0.82
CA ILE A 10 18.60 -2.51 0.24
C ILE A 10 17.85 -1.22 0.64
N LEU A 11 18.58 -0.13 0.91
CA LEU A 11 17.93 1.13 1.29
C LEU A 11 17.07 1.75 0.17
N ARG A 12 17.37 1.47 -1.10
CA ARG A 12 16.56 1.96 -2.23
C ARG A 12 15.22 1.25 -2.35
N THR A 13 15.15 -0.02 -1.96
CA THR A 13 13.89 -0.79 -1.98
C THR A 13 12.96 -0.35 -0.84
N LEU A 14 13.51 0.19 0.25
CA LEU A 14 12.71 0.70 1.37
C LEU A 14 11.89 1.93 1.01
N THR A 15 10.69 2.07 1.58
CA THR A 15 9.83 3.26 1.48
C THR A 15 10.41 4.45 2.27
N VAL A 16 9.89 5.65 2.04
CA VAL A 16 10.31 6.84 2.81
C VAL A 16 9.98 6.70 4.29
N ALA A 17 8.88 6.03 4.63
CA ALA A 17 8.49 5.78 6.02
C ALA A 17 9.47 4.83 6.72
N GLU A 18 9.82 3.72 6.06
CA GLU A 18 10.78 2.73 6.56
C GLU A 18 12.17 3.38 6.75
N LEU A 19 12.60 4.20 5.78
CA LEU A 19 13.84 4.97 5.88
C LEU A 19 13.82 5.98 7.04
N ARG A 20 12.67 6.57 7.35
CA ARG A 20 12.48 7.44 8.53
C ARG A 20 12.48 6.65 9.84
N SER A 21 12.02 5.41 9.85
CA SER A 21 12.11 4.52 11.01
C SER A 21 13.57 4.18 11.30
N LEU A 22 14.27 3.68 10.28
CA LEU A 22 15.71 3.41 10.32
C LEU A 22 16.53 4.62 10.77
N ARG A 23 16.19 5.82 10.26
CA ARG A 23 16.80 7.09 10.70
C ARG A 23 16.66 7.27 12.22
N ARG A 24 15.44 7.17 12.76
CA ARG A 24 15.16 7.45 14.17
C ARG A 24 15.94 6.52 15.09
N THR A 25 16.08 5.25 14.72
CA THR A 25 16.71 4.24 15.56
C THR A 25 18.24 4.25 15.45
N HIS A 26 18.77 4.25 14.22
CA HIS A 26 20.20 4.02 13.98
C HIS A 26 20.96 5.23 13.45
N CYS A 27 20.27 6.27 12.97
CA CYS A 27 20.91 7.45 12.39
C CYS A 27 20.22 8.77 12.80
N PRO A 28 19.98 9.03 14.11
CA PRO A 28 19.19 10.18 14.55
C PRO A 28 19.77 11.53 14.08
N GLN A 29 21.08 11.59 13.88
CA GLN A 29 21.84 12.73 13.36
C GLN A 29 21.64 13.02 11.87
N VAL A 30 21.12 12.07 11.08
CA VAL A 30 20.86 12.28 9.66
C VAL A 30 19.69 13.23 9.49
N THR A 31 19.83 14.23 8.63
CA THR A 31 18.77 15.18 8.31
C THR A 31 17.53 14.47 7.78
N GLU A 32 16.35 14.89 8.27
CA GLU A 32 15.03 14.38 7.91
C GLU A 32 14.77 14.41 6.39
N TYR A 33 13.80 13.61 5.92
CA TYR A 33 13.41 13.57 4.52
C TYR A 33 12.79 14.91 4.07
N ASP A 34 13.32 15.44 2.97
CA ASP A 34 13.06 16.77 2.40
C ASP A 34 12.36 16.72 1.04
N GLY A 35 11.86 15.54 0.63
CA GLY A 35 11.28 15.32 -0.70
C GLY A 35 12.20 14.55 -1.66
N ASN A 36 13.50 14.41 -1.39
CA ASN A 36 14.43 13.68 -2.27
C ASN A 36 14.85 12.32 -1.70
N LYS A 37 14.23 11.24 -2.19
CA LYS A 37 14.45 9.88 -1.65
C LYS A 37 15.87 9.39 -1.89
N THR A 38 16.42 9.65 -3.07
CA THR A 38 17.79 9.24 -3.43
C THR A 38 18.82 9.91 -2.54
N ALA A 39 18.69 11.21 -2.31
CA ALA A 39 19.58 11.96 -1.42
C ALA A 39 19.44 11.48 0.03
N PHE A 40 18.22 11.20 0.49
CA PHE A 40 17.97 10.68 1.83
C PHE A 40 18.58 9.29 2.05
N VAL A 41 18.43 8.38 1.08
CA VAL A 41 19.11 7.07 1.09
C VAL A 41 20.62 7.21 1.15
N ASP A 42 21.21 8.14 0.38
CA ASP A 42 22.67 8.33 0.41
C ASP A 42 23.16 8.90 1.75
N ARG A 43 22.38 9.77 2.41
CA ARG A 43 22.69 10.24 3.77
C ARG A 43 22.66 9.09 4.78
N LEU A 44 21.60 8.29 4.77
CA LEU A 44 21.45 7.13 5.65
C LEU A 44 22.54 6.10 5.43
N ARG A 45 22.84 5.77 4.17
CA ARG A 45 23.92 4.85 3.80
C ARG A 45 25.27 5.30 4.36
N ASN A 46 25.59 6.59 4.23
CA ASN A 46 26.87 7.10 4.71
C ASN A 46 26.96 7.09 6.24
N SER A 47 25.85 7.32 6.93
CA SER A 47 25.80 7.24 8.40
C SER A 47 25.94 5.80 8.88
N LEU A 48 25.14 4.87 8.34
CA LEU A 48 25.21 3.45 8.69
C LEU A 48 26.58 2.86 8.37
N LYS A 49 27.17 3.25 7.23
CA LYS A 49 28.52 2.80 6.88
C LYS A 49 29.55 3.25 7.92
N ARG A 50 29.47 4.48 8.43
CA ARG A 50 30.37 4.96 9.49
C ARG A 50 30.19 4.15 10.77
N SER A 51 28.96 3.96 11.23
CA SER A 51 28.69 3.15 12.42
C SER A 51 29.15 1.69 12.28
N ILE A 52 29.11 1.12 11.06
CA ILE A 52 29.69 -0.20 10.76
C ILE A 52 31.22 -0.17 10.78
N ASP A 53 31.83 0.81 10.12
CA ASP A 53 33.29 0.96 10.08
C ASP A 53 33.87 1.24 11.49
N ASP A 54 33.12 1.92 12.36
CA ASP A 54 33.46 2.26 13.75
C ASP A 54 33.15 1.11 14.74
N GLY A 55 32.50 0.03 14.28
CA GLY A 55 32.16 -1.15 15.10
C GLY A 55 31.00 -0.94 16.08
N GLU A 56 30.24 0.14 15.94
CA GLU A 56 29.07 0.46 16.76
C GLU A 56 27.82 -0.36 16.33
N LEU A 57 27.82 -0.84 15.08
CA LEU A 57 26.72 -1.60 14.48
C LEU A 57 27.31 -2.65 13.52
N THR A 58 26.90 -3.91 13.59
CA THR A 58 27.31 -4.90 12.58
C THR A 58 26.36 -4.92 11.38
N TYR A 59 26.79 -5.55 10.28
CA TYR A 59 25.91 -5.74 9.13
C TYR A 59 24.78 -6.72 9.46
N GLU A 60 25.08 -7.72 10.27
CA GLU A 60 24.12 -8.67 10.83
C GLU A 60 23.08 -7.96 11.71
N ASP A 61 23.48 -7.08 12.63
CA ASP A 61 22.55 -6.30 13.46
C ASP A 61 21.62 -5.41 12.62
N LEU A 62 22.13 -4.85 11.52
CA LEU A 62 21.32 -4.07 10.60
C LEU A 62 20.33 -4.94 9.84
N VAL A 63 20.78 -6.10 9.35
CA VAL A 63 19.89 -7.06 8.67
C VAL A 63 18.87 -7.62 9.65
N GLU A 64 19.24 -7.90 10.89
CA GLU A 64 18.35 -8.34 11.96
C GLU A 64 17.39 -7.24 12.37
N PHE A 65 17.81 -5.97 12.47
CA PHE A 65 16.90 -4.84 12.67
C PHE A 65 15.91 -4.68 11.51
N LEU A 66 16.38 -4.77 10.27
CA LEU A 66 15.49 -4.70 9.11
C LEU A 66 14.56 -5.93 9.11
N ARG A 67 15.05 -7.13 9.44
CA ARG A 67 14.22 -8.31 9.62
C ARG A 67 13.31 -8.19 10.83
N ASP A 68 13.64 -7.51 11.90
CA ASP A 68 12.75 -7.36 13.05
C ASP A 68 11.72 -6.26 12.80
N GLU A 69 12.08 -5.14 12.18
CA GLU A 69 11.10 -4.13 11.73
C GLU A 69 10.16 -4.68 10.65
N PHE A 70 10.61 -5.63 9.82
CA PHE A 70 9.85 -6.11 8.66
C PHE A 70 9.30 -7.56 8.76
N GLU A 71 9.89 -8.43 9.58
CA GLU A 71 9.44 -9.80 9.92
C GLU A 71 8.75 -9.86 11.28
N SER A 72 9.01 -8.98 12.25
CA SER A 72 8.14 -8.89 13.43
C SER A 72 6.81 -8.22 13.04
N ASN A 73 5.75 -8.47 13.81
CA ASN A 73 4.38 -7.98 13.57
C ASN A 73 4.22 -6.44 13.74
N GLY A 74 5.17 -5.66 13.24
CA GLY A 74 5.15 -4.21 13.20
C GLY A 74 4.03 -3.66 12.30
N PRO A 75 3.55 -2.43 12.54
CA PRO A 75 2.44 -1.82 11.80
C PRO A 75 2.73 -1.58 10.31
N GLU A 76 4.01 -1.60 9.91
CA GLU A 76 4.43 -1.42 8.51
C GLU A 76 4.33 -2.72 7.71
N ARG A 77 4.45 -3.92 8.32
CA ARG A 77 4.32 -5.22 7.62
C ARG A 77 2.94 -5.41 7.01
N ALA A 78 1.85 -5.18 7.76
CA ALA A 78 0.51 -5.32 7.18
C ALA A 78 0.24 -4.29 6.07
N THR A 79 0.77 -3.07 6.22
CA THR A 79 0.67 -2.06 5.15
C THR A 79 1.37 -2.54 3.89
N THR A 80 2.59 -3.07 4.02
CA THR A 80 3.42 -3.55 2.93
C THR A 80 2.89 -4.85 2.32
N CYS A 81 2.42 -5.81 3.13
CA CYS A 81 1.72 -7.00 2.68
C CYS A 81 0.46 -6.63 1.90
N ILE A 82 -0.45 -5.83 2.47
CA ILE A 82 -1.68 -5.41 1.78
C ILE A 82 -1.34 -4.72 0.45
N ARG A 83 -0.36 -3.81 0.44
CA ARG A 83 0.10 -3.14 -0.77
C ARG A 83 0.59 -4.14 -1.82
N HIS A 84 1.57 -4.98 -1.47
CA HIS A 84 2.14 -5.95 -2.41
C HIS A 84 1.09 -6.95 -2.90
N THR A 85 0.23 -7.45 -2.03
CA THR A 85 -0.89 -8.31 -2.44
C THR A 85 -1.75 -7.61 -3.49
N LEU A 86 -2.13 -6.35 -3.28
CA LEU A 86 -2.92 -5.60 -4.25
C LEU A 86 -2.11 -5.31 -5.53
N GLU A 87 -0.82 -5.01 -5.44
CA GLU A 87 0.12 -4.75 -6.55
C GLU A 87 0.50 -5.99 -7.36
N ASP A 88 0.34 -7.19 -6.81
CA ASP A 88 0.65 -8.47 -7.48
C ASP A 88 -0.62 -9.25 -7.88
N LEU A 89 -1.76 -8.92 -7.28
CA LEU A 89 -3.05 -9.54 -7.61
C LEU A 89 -3.36 -9.47 -9.10
N THR A 90 -3.48 -10.64 -9.72
CA THR A 90 -3.96 -10.79 -11.08
C THR A 90 -5.47 -10.89 -11.03
N ILE A 91 -6.17 -9.84 -11.46
CA ILE A 91 -7.64 -9.82 -11.51
C ILE A 91 -8.09 -10.71 -12.66
N SER A 92 -8.95 -11.69 -12.39
CA SER A 92 -9.42 -12.59 -13.44
C SER A 92 -10.15 -11.79 -14.52
N PRO A 93 -9.96 -12.12 -15.82
CA PRO A 93 -10.75 -11.53 -16.89
C PRO A 93 -12.21 -11.79 -16.56
N CYS A 94 -12.95 -10.71 -16.27
CA CYS A 94 -14.13 -10.79 -15.43
C CYS A 94 -15.15 -11.82 -15.92
N ALA A 95 -15.51 -12.78 -15.07
CA ALA A 95 -16.87 -13.31 -15.10
C ALA A 95 -17.80 -12.12 -14.80
N GLY A 96 -18.67 -11.76 -15.76
CA GLY A 96 -19.65 -10.69 -15.55
C GLY A 96 -19.34 -9.32 -16.18
N TYR A 97 -18.56 -9.26 -17.27
CA TYR A 97 -18.49 -8.04 -18.10
C TYR A 97 -19.86 -7.54 -18.58
N ARG A 98 -20.85 -8.46 -18.63
CA ARG A 98 -22.26 -8.18 -18.94
C ARG A 98 -23.11 -7.80 -17.72
N ASP A 99 -22.56 -7.91 -16.51
CA ASP A 99 -23.27 -7.69 -15.26
C ASP A 99 -23.12 -6.24 -14.75
N GLY A 100 -24.03 -5.87 -13.85
CA GLY A 100 -24.04 -4.56 -13.22
C GLY A 100 -22.74 -4.26 -12.46
N ARG A 101 -22.38 -2.97 -12.40
CA ARG A 101 -21.18 -2.46 -11.71
C ARG A 101 -21.01 -3.02 -10.29
N ALA A 102 -22.07 -3.02 -9.49
CA ALA A 102 -22.01 -3.47 -8.10
C ALA A 102 -21.64 -4.96 -7.98
N VAL A 103 -22.07 -5.78 -8.94
CA VAL A 103 -21.71 -7.21 -8.97
C VAL A 103 -20.22 -7.38 -9.27
N ARG A 104 -19.70 -6.59 -10.23
CA ARG A 104 -18.28 -6.61 -10.59
C ARG A 104 -17.38 -6.12 -9.46
N GLU A 105 -17.70 -4.99 -8.82
CA GLU A 105 -16.94 -4.48 -7.66
C GLU A 105 -16.91 -5.52 -6.52
N ARG A 106 -18.02 -6.21 -6.25
CA ARG A 106 -18.08 -7.32 -5.27
C ARG A 106 -17.24 -8.53 -5.65
N TRP A 107 -17.22 -8.91 -6.94
CA TRP A 107 -16.40 -10.01 -7.42
C TRP A 107 -14.91 -9.71 -7.21
N ILE A 108 -14.48 -8.52 -7.64
CA ILE A 108 -13.09 -8.05 -7.45
C ILE A 108 -12.76 -7.97 -5.95
N SER A 109 -13.68 -7.46 -5.12
CA SER A 109 -13.51 -7.46 -3.66
C SER A 109 -13.33 -8.87 -3.09
N SER A 110 -13.97 -9.88 -3.67
CA SER A 110 -13.79 -11.28 -3.29
C SER A 110 -12.43 -11.84 -3.72
N GLU A 111 -11.92 -11.46 -4.88
CA GLU A 111 -10.55 -11.81 -5.30
C GLU A 111 -9.50 -11.16 -4.39
N CYS A 112 -9.68 -9.88 -4.05
CA CYS A 112 -8.84 -9.18 -3.08
C CYS A 112 -8.90 -9.84 -1.69
N TYR A 113 -10.09 -10.22 -1.23
CA TYR A 113 -10.27 -10.92 0.05
C TYR A 113 -9.47 -12.23 0.09
N GLN A 114 -9.62 -13.09 -0.92
CA GLN A 114 -8.93 -14.37 -0.96
C GLN A 114 -7.41 -14.21 -0.99
N ALA A 115 -6.91 -13.26 -1.80
CA ALA A 115 -5.49 -12.97 -1.87
C ALA A 115 -4.93 -12.46 -0.52
N LEU A 116 -5.63 -11.52 0.13
CA LEU A 116 -5.22 -11.01 1.43
C LEU A 116 -5.35 -12.06 2.53
N GLN A 117 -6.38 -12.91 2.48
CA GLN A 117 -6.57 -13.99 3.45
C GLN A 117 -5.43 -15.00 3.37
N TYR A 118 -4.96 -15.32 2.16
CA TYR A 118 -3.81 -16.18 1.95
C TYR A 118 -2.51 -15.53 2.49
N GLU A 119 -2.23 -14.29 2.12
CA GLU A 119 -0.99 -13.59 2.49
C GLU A 119 -0.91 -13.24 3.99
N LEU A 120 -2.05 -13.09 4.67
CA LEU A 120 -2.13 -12.78 6.09
C LEU A 120 -2.45 -14.00 6.97
N ALA A 121 -2.55 -15.21 6.41
CA ALA A 121 -3.03 -16.41 7.11
C ALA A 121 -2.22 -16.73 8.39
N ASP A 122 -0.91 -16.53 8.35
CA ASP A 122 0.00 -16.80 9.48
C ASP A 122 0.24 -15.57 10.37
N LEU A 123 -0.47 -14.47 10.12
CA LEU A 123 -0.36 -13.22 10.86
C LEU A 123 -1.60 -13.00 11.74
N PRO A 124 -1.48 -12.23 12.84
CA PRO A 124 -2.59 -11.94 13.75
C PRO A 124 -3.57 -10.91 13.16
N TYR A 125 -4.05 -11.13 11.94
CA TYR A 125 -5.00 -10.26 11.24
C TYR A 125 -6.26 -11.01 10.84
N GLU A 126 -7.39 -10.37 11.08
CA GLU A 126 -8.70 -10.83 10.66
C GLU A 126 -9.21 -9.94 9.52
N ILE A 127 -9.83 -10.55 8.52
CA ILE A 127 -10.37 -9.83 7.36
C ILE A 127 -11.88 -9.98 7.33
N THR A 128 -12.60 -8.86 7.35
CA THR A 128 -14.06 -8.80 7.23
C THR A 128 -14.44 -8.20 5.88
N GLN A 129 -15.24 -8.93 5.10
CA GLN A 129 -15.87 -8.40 3.88
C GLN A 129 -17.14 -7.62 4.22
N GLU A 130 -17.44 -6.59 3.42
CA GLU A 130 -18.63 -5.74 3.58
C GLU A 130 -18.80 -5.23 5.03
N ALA A 131 -17.70 -4.83 5.67
CA ALA A 131 -17.68 -4.41 7.07
C ALA A 131 -18.55 -3.15 7.29
N THR A 132 -19.62 -3.29 8.06
CA THR A 132 -20.63 -2.23 8.23
C THR A 132 -20.33 -1.30 9.40
N PHE A 133 -20.32 0.01 9.14
CA PHE A 133 -20.20 1.09 10.12
C PHE A 133 -21.41 2.03 10.03
N GLY A 134 -22.52 1.63 10.65
CA GLY A 134 -23.82 2.29 10.50
C GLY A 134 -24.37 2.13 9.08
N ARG A 135 -24.74 3.24 8.41
CA ARG A 135 -25.21 3.23 7.00
C ARG A 135 -24.08 3.18 5.95
N SER A 136 -22.87 2.79 6.34
CA SER A 136 -21.72 2.69 5.44
C SER A 136 -21.19 1.27 5.51
N SER A 137 -20.76 0.73 4.37
CA SER A 137 -20.06 -0.54 4.28
C SER A 137 -18.70 -0.27 3.65
N ILE A 138 -17.66 -0.87 4.20
CA ILE A 138 -16.31 -0.91 3.64
C ILE A 138 -16.17 -2.26 2.92
N ASP A 139 -15.57 -2.28 1.74
CA ASP A 139 -15.45 -3.52 0.98
C ASP A 139 -14.64 -4.57 1.74
N LEU A 140 -13.45 -4.21 2.25
CA LEU A 140 -12.63 -5.06 3.13
C LEU A 140 -12.08 -4.28 4.31
N LEU A 141 -12.22 -4.83 5.52
CA LEU A 141 -11.57 -4.35 6.73
C LEU A 141 -10.57 -5.40 7.20
N VAL A 142 -9.31 -5.00 7.40
CA VAL A 142 -8.25 -5.85 7.99
C VAL A 142 -7.95 -5.32 9.39
N SER A 143 -8.18 -6.15 10.41
CA SER A 143 -8.08 -5.80 11.82
C SER A 143 -7.04 -6.67 12.50
N HIS A 144 -6.14 -6.08 13.28
CA HIS A 144 -5.22 -6.88 14.10
C HIS A 144 -5.98 -7.50 15.28
N ALA A 145 -5.78 -8.79 15.55
CA ALA A 145 -6.53 -9.55 16.55
C ALA A 145 -6.30 -9.07 18.00
N HIS A 146 -5.17 -8.42 18.26
CA HIS A 146 -4.75 -8.03 19.60
C HIS A 146 -4.44 -6.54 19.76
N ASP A 147 -4.36 -5.80 18.65
CA ASP A 147 -3.92 -4.41 18.66
C ASP A 147 -5.00 -3.55 18.02
N ASP A 148 -5.12 -2.33 18.53
CA ASP A 148 -5.93 -1.26 17.99
C ASP A 148 -5.32 -0.74 16.67
N ARG A 149 -5.42 -1.58 15.61
CA ARG A 149 -4.88 -1.33 14.27
C ARG A 149 -5.85 -1.86 13.23
N ASN A 150 -6.42 -0.94 12.46
CA ASN A 150 -7.30 -1.25 11.36
C ASN A 150 -6.75 -0.72 10.04
N TYR A 151 -6.98 -1.48 8.97
CA TYR A 151 -6.69 -1.11 7.59
C TYR A 151 -7.95 -1.35 6.78
N LEU A 152 -8.21 -0.53 5.78
CA LEU A 152 -9.36 -0.74 4.90
C LEU A 152 -8.92 -0.81 3.45
N THR A 153 -9.63 -1.60 2.66
CA THR A 153 -9.49 -1.65 1.20
C THR A 153 -10.86 -1.41 0.58
N GLU A 154 -10.95 -0.44 -0.32
CA GLU A 154 -12.15 -0.13 -1.11
C GLU A 154 -11.87 -0.44 -2.58
N VAL A 155 -12.78 -1.17 -3.23
CA VAL A 155 -12.66 -1.64 -4.61
C VAL A 155 -13.58 -0.85 -5.52
N LYS A 156 -13.05 -0.41 -6.66
CA LYS A 156 -13.79 0.45 -7.59
C LYS A 156 -13.36 0.29 -9.05
N LEU A 157 -14.22 0.67 -9.99
CA LEU A 157 -13.90 0.71 -11.43
C LEU A 157 -13.50 2.12 -11.90
N ALA A 158 -12.32 2.27 -12.52
CA ALA A 158 -11.66 3.55 -12.80
C ALA A 158 -12.43 4.50 -13.77
N GLY A 159 -13.13 3.98 -14.78
CA GLY A 159 -13.74 4.81 -15.85
C GLY A 159 -15.17 5.29 -15.65
N ASN A 160 -15.74 5.15 -14.45
CA ASN A 160 -17.17 5.43 -14.22
C ASN A 160 -17.42 6.24 -12.94
N TYR A 161 -16.41 7.00 -12.51
CA TYR A 161 -16.50 7.88 -11.35
C TYR A 161 -17.03 9.25 -11.75
N ASN A 162 -18.34 9.43 -11.65
CA ASN A 162 -18.96 10.73 -11.88
C ASN A 162 -18.71 11.77 -10.77
N SER A 163 -18.04 11.44 -9.66
CA SER A 163 -17.52 12.48 -8.77
C SER A 163 -16.37 11.99 -7.88
N ARG A 164 -15.18 12.49 -8.18
CA ARG A 164 -14.03 12.69 -7.28
C ARG A 164 -14.44 12.95 -5.83
N GLU A 165 -15.41 13.83 -5.61
CA GLU A 165 -15.92 14.20 -4.28
C GLU A 165 -16.57 13.03 -3.52
N ARG A 166 -17.16 12.06 -4.21
CA ARG A 166 -17.85 10.93 -3.57
C ARG A 166 -16.86 9.97 -2.93
N LEU A 167 -15.74 9.66 -3.60
CA LEU A 167 -14.69 8.81 -3.04
C LEU A 167 -14.02 9.50 -1.84
N LEU A 168 -13.66 10.78 -1.99
CA LEU A 168 -13.07 11.55 -0.88
C LEU A 168 -14.03 11.66 0.32
N SER A 169 -15.32 11.92 0.07
CA SER A 169 -16.35 11.94 1.11
C SER A 169 -16.47 10.57 1.81
N GLN A 170 -16.40 9.48 1.04
CA GLN A 170 -16.44 8.11 1.56
C GLN A 170 -15.21 7.80 2.42
N LEU A 171 -13.99 8.10 1.95
CA LEU A 171 -12.74 7.92 2.71
C LEU A 171 -12.71 8.76 3.99
N ARG A 172 -13.12 10.04 3.92
CA ARG A 172 -13.27 10.92 5.10
C ARG A 172 -14.27 10.36 6.11
N LYS A 173 -15.38 9.78 5.62
CA LYS A 173 -16.39 9.14 6.47
C LYS A 173 -15.85 7.88 7.14
N TYR A 174 -15.05 7.08 6.44
CA TYR A 174 -14.40 5.91 7.02
C TYR A 174 -13.41 6.28 8.11
N ARG A 175 -12.53 7.27 7.89
CA ARG A 175 -11.61 7.75 8.93
C ARG A 175 -12.29 8.17 10.22
N LYS A 176 -13.48 8.76 10.12
CA LYS A 176 -14.27 9.16 11.31
C LYS A 176 -14.92 7.98 12.03
N LYS A 177 -15.11 6.84 11.36
CA LYS A 177 -15.95 5.73 11.83
C LYS A 177 -15.16 4.48 12.17
N VAL A 178 -14.05 4.23 11.50
CA VAL A 178 -13.19 3.08 11.73
C VAL A 178 -12.22 3.47 12.85
N PRO A 179 -12.32 2.84 14.03
CA PRO A 179 -11.43 3.14 15.13
C PRO A 179 -10.01 2.76 14.75
N TYR A 180 -9.01 3.57 15.15
CA TYR A 180 -7.59 3.25 14.96
C TYR A 180 -7.17 2.87 13.53
N LEU A 181 -7.82 3.48 12.55
CA LEU A 181 -7.48 3.32 11.13
C LEU A 181 -6.04 3.83 10.89
N ARG A 182 -5.17 2.94 10.42
CA ARG A 182 -3.75 3.21 10.12
C ARG A 182 -3.50 3.54 8.66
N ARG A 183 -4.28 2.94 7.77
CA ARG A 183 -4.19 3.14 6.33
C ARG A 183 -5.50 2.80 5.62
N SER A 184 -5.78 3.50 4.54
CA SER A 184 -6.78 3.12 3.55
C SER A 184 -6.11 2.77 2.23
N PHE A 185 -6.59 1.74 1.57
CA PHE A 185 -6.21 1.35 0.22
C PHE A 185 -7.42 1.52 -0.70
N VAL A 186 -7.23 2.09 -1.88
CA VAL A 186 -8.23 2.09 -2.95
C VAL A 186 -7.69 1.27 -4.10
N PHE A 187 -8.33 0.14 -4.36
CA PHE A 187 -8.00 -0.74 -5.47
C PHE A 187 -8.91 -0.43 -6.66
N MET A 188 -8.36 0.22 -7.68
CA MET A 188 -9.10 0.61 -8.88
C MET A 188 -8.80 -0.32 -10.05
N VAL A 189 -9.85 -0.83 -10.70
CA VAL A 189 -9.73 -1.65 -11.91
C VAL A 189 -10.03 -0.81 -13.16
N ALA A 190 -9.06 -0.75 -14.06
CA ALA A 190 -9.07 -0.01 -15.32
C ALA A 190 -9.58 -0.90 -16.47
N GLU A 191 -10.91 -1.00 -16.60
CA GLU A 191 -11.55 -1.81 -17.64
C GLU A 191 -11.50 -1.19 -19.05
N ARG A 192 -11.10 0.08 -19.18
CA ARG A 192 -10.95 0.75 -20.48
C ARG A 192 -9.53 1.27 -20.61
N GLU A 193 -9.03 1.31 -21.84
CA GLU A 193 -7.66 1.71 -22.12
C GLU A 193 -7.38 3.11 -21.57
N ARG A 194 -8.31 4.05 -21.81
CA ARG A 194 -8.19 5.42 -21.31
C ARG A 194 -8.11 5.53 -19.78
N ASP A 195 -8.54 4.52 -19.03
CA ASP A 195 -8.53 4.52 -17.57
C ASP A 195 -7.23 3.89 -16.99
N LEU A 196 -6.30 3.48 -17.85
CA LEU A 196 -5.02 2.89 -17.47
C LEU A 196 -4.09 3.91 -16.77
N PRO A 197 -3.20 3.45 -15.87
CA PRO A 197 -2.16 4.30 -15.27
C PRO A 197 -1.24 4.97 -16.29
N ALA A 198 -1.04 4.37 -17.48
CA ALA A 198 -0.24 4.94 -18.55
C ALA A 198 -0.92 6.16 -19.21
N ASN A 199 -2.25 6.21 -19.16
CA ASN A 199 -3.07 7.30 -19.68
C ASN A 199 -3.41 8.29 -18.55
N LYS A 200 -2.36 8.72 -17.84
CA LYS A 200 -2.41 9.43 -16.56
C LYS A 200 -3.46 10.53 -16.49
N GLU A 201 -3.62 11.36 -17.52
CA GLU A 201 -4.53 12.51 -17.50
C GLU A 201 -5.99 12.19 -17.07
N SER A 202 -6.48 10.96 -17.28
CA SER A 202 -7.84 10.57 -16.93
C SER A 202 -8.04 10.18 -15.46
N VAL A 203 -6.99 9.74 -14.76
CA VAL A 203 -7.06 9.20 -13.38
C VAL A 203 -6.11 9.93 -12.41
N GLU A 204 -5.12 10.67 -12.92
CA GLU A 204 -4.04 11.33 -12.16
C GLU A 204 -4.58 12.33 -11.13
N HIS A 205 -5.61 13.11 -11.46
CA HIS A 205 -6.24 14.01 -10.50
C HIS A 205 -6.99 13.29 -9.37
N VAL A 206 -7.52 12.09 -9.62
CA VAL A 206 -8.19 11.30 -8.59
C VAL A 206 -7.17 10.60 -7.70
N ILE A 207 -6.05 10.15 -8.28
CA ILE A 207 -4.94 9.51 -7.57
C ILE A 207 -4.26 10.52 -6.65
N GLN A 208 -3.81 11.64 -7.19
CA GLN A 208 -3.04 12.63 -6.45
C GLN A 208 -3.82 13.21 -5.26
N GLU A 209 -5.12 13.41 -5.39
CA GLU A 209 -5.92 14.00 -4.32
C GLU A 209 -6.44 13.00 -3.28
N ALA A 210 -6.64 11.73 -3.64
CA ALA A 210 -6.88 10.71 -2.62
C ALA A 210 -5.57 10.29 -1.93
N GLU A 211 -4.41 10.51 -2.54
CA GLU A 211 -3.11 10.45 -1.86
C GLU A 211 -2.88 11.67 -0.95
N ASP A 212 -3.45 12.86 -1.27
CA ASP A 212 -3.44 14.03 -0.39
C ASP A 212 -4.24 13.80 0.91
N GLU A 213 -5.14 12.80 0.93
CA GLU A 213 -5.82 12.37 2.14
C GLU A 213 -4.84 11.53 3.01
N PRO A 214 -4.52 11.96 4.26
CA PRO A 214 -3.47 11.32 5.05
C PRO A 214 -3.60 9.80 5.23
N GLN A 215 -2.58 9.04 4.84
CA GLN A 215 -2.52 7.57 4.97
C GLN A 215 -3.46 6.84 4.00
N THR A 216 -3.70 7.37 2.80
CA THR A 216 -4.40 6.65 1.72
C THR A 216 -3.47 6.35 0.57
N GLU A 217 -3.57 5.13 0.05
CA GLU A 217 -2.78 4.62 -1.07
C GLU A 217 -3.72 4.12 -2.17
N ILE A 218 -3.41 4.45 -3.42
CA ILE A 218 -4.20 4.00 -4.57
C ILE A 218 -3.39 3.02 -5.40
N VAL A 219 -3.98 1.86 -5.64
CA VAL A 219 -3.46 0.84 -6.55
C VAL A 219 -4.40 0.76 -7.74
N VAL A 220 -3.90 1.03 -8.95
CA VAL A 220 -4.70 0.99 -10.18
C VAL A 220 -4.17 -0.11 -11.10
N LYS A 221 -5.07 -1.00 -11.55
CA LYS A 221 -4.71 -2.17 -12.37
C LYS A 221 -5.65 -2.46 -13.52
N PRO A 222 -5.13 -2.95 -14.66
CA PRO A 222 -5.97 -3.58 -15.68
C PRO A 222 -6.41 -4.99 -15.25
N PRO A 223 -7.57 -5.50 -15.73
CA PRO A 223 -7.90 -6.92 -15.66
C PRO A 223 -6.89 -7.75 -16.46
N ALA A 224 -6.61 -8.99 -16.02
CA ALA A 224 -5.70 -9.88 -16.73
C ALA A 224 -6.28 -10.32 -18.08
N GLY A 225 -5.44 -10.39 -19.12
CA GLY A 225 -5.83 -10.86 -20.45
C GLY A 225 -6.81 -9.95 -21.20
N LEU A 226 -7.06 -8.73 -20.71
CA LEU A 226 -7.87 -7.76 -21.43
C LEU A 226 -7.07 -7.18 -22.60
N GLU A 227 -7.44 -7.53 -23.83
CA GLU A 227 -6.94 -6.85 -25.03
C GLU A 227 -7.75 -5.56 -25.22
N TYR A 228 -7.07 -4.42 -25.06
CA TYR A 228 -7.65 -3.13 -25.39
C TYR A 228 -7.79 -3.04 -26.91
N SER A 229 -9.00 -3.25 -27.42
CA SER A 229 -9.30 -2.98 -28.82
C SER A 229 -9.26 -1.46 -29.03
N ALA A 230 -8.36 -1.00 -29.90
CA ALA A 230 -8.27 0.39 -30.34
C ALA A 230 -9.66 0.85 -30.85
N GLY A 231 -10.34 1.66 -30.06
CA GLY A 231 -11.65 2.24 -30.37
C GLY A 231 -11.55 3.75 -30.44
#